data_AF-A0A954WSP4-F1
#
_entry.id   AF-A0A954WSP4-F1
#
_cell.length_a   1.000
_cell.length_b   1.000
_cell.length_c   1.000
_cell.angle_alpha   90.00
_cell.angle_beta   90.00
_cell.angle_gamma   90.00
#
_symmetry.space_group_name_H-M   'P 1'
#
loop_
_entity.id
_entity.type
_entity.pdbx_description
1 polymer ?
#
loop_
_entity_poly.entity_id
_entity_poly.type
_entity_poly.pdbx_seq_one_letter_code
_entity_poly.pdbx_strand_id
1 'polypeptide(L)'
;MEFKAGLALILLFLAGLTGCVLAIIGWILRPLLNTDGRYAGVDHYTLSDIACLTFLVAFSITLTRTIEVESGLRTAGLLLGVAASIVLWWGSVRVLSRCKVGRPLKRVLFMLVVAPISLFTAVIIIAAPFAGLLEYVQSSYSGDLLLRFKISLVVIGTWLGSAVICFLLNRLAAWIVRSDEYSKLVGQQTPIKFEALGLKRRSDASARDDD
;
A
#
# COMPACT_ATOMS: atom_id res chain seq x y z
N MET A 1 -23.31 22.96 -26.96
CA MET A 1 -23.57 21.61 -26.39
C MET A 1 -22.30 20.77 -26.27
N GLU A 2 -21.27 21.02 -27.09
CA GLU A 2 -20.02 20.23 -27.12
C GLU A 2 -19.20 20.25 -25.83
N PHE A 3 -19.19 21.36 -25.09
CA PHE A 3 -18.45 21.46 -23.81
C PHE A 3 -18.98 20.50 -22.73
N LYS A 4 -20.30 20.26 -22.67
CA LYS A 4 -20.91 19.33 -21.71
C LYS A 4 -20.61 17.88 -22.07
N ALA A 5 -20.57 17.56 -23.37
CA ALA A 5 -20.22 16.22 -23.86
C ALA A 5 -18.73 15.89 -23.60
N GLY A 6 -17.83 16.84 -23.81
CA GLY A 6 -16.41 16.70 -23.48
C GLY A 6 -16.16 16.51 -21.99
N LEU A 7 -16.83 17.30 -21.13
CA LEU A 7 -16.72 17.18 -19.68
C LEU A 7 -17.27 15.84 -19.16
N ALA A 8 -18.37 15.35 -19.71
CA ALA A 8 -18.92 14.04 -19.37
C ALA A 8 -17.95 12.90 -19.72
N LEU A 9 -17.31 12.96 -20.89
CA LEU A 9 -16.31 11.98 -21.30
C LEU A 9 -15.07 11.96 -20.39
N ILE A 10 -14.58 13.13 -19.99
CA ILE A 10 -13.45 13.25 -19.06
C ILE A 10 -13.80 12.66 -17.69
N LEU A 11 -14.99 12.95 -17.16
CA LEU A 11 -15.44 12.40 -15.88
C LEU A 11 -15.60 10.88 -15.93
N LEU A 12 -16.14 10.35 -17.03
CA LEU A 12 -16.33 8.91 -17.24
C LEU A 12 -14.97 8.20 -17.36
N PHE A 13 -14.01 8.84 -18.02
CA PHE A 13 -12.63 8.37 -18.10
C PHE A 13 -11.94 8.36 -16.72
N LEU A 14 -12.05 9.43 -15.95
CA LEU A 14 -11.51 9.50 -14.58
C LEU A 14 -12.14 8.46 -13.66
N ALA A 15 -13.46 8.25 -13.76
CA ALA A 15 -14.16 7.23 -12.99
C ALA A 15 -13.67 5.82 -13.34
N GLY A 16 -13.53 5.51 -14.64
CA GLY A 16 -12.99 4.24 -15.13
C GLY A 16 -11.55 4.01 -14.65
N LEU A 17 -10.69 5.04 -14.77
CA LEU A 17 -9.30 4.99 -14.30
C LEU A 17 -9.24 4.72 -12.80
N THR A 18 -10.06 5.41 -12.01
CA THR A 18 -10.15 5.20 -10.56
C THR A 18 -10.58 3.77 -10.25
N GLY A 19 -11.57 3.23 -10.95
CA GLY A 19 -12.02 1.84 -10.81
C GLY A 19 -10.91 0.83 -11.11
N CYS A 20 -10.15 1.02 -12.20
CA CYS A 20 -9.03 0.16 -12.55
C CYS A 20 -7.91 0.23 -11.50
N VAL A 21 -7.57 1.42 -11.01
CA VAL A 21 -6.58 1.60 -9.93
C VAL A 21 -7.00 0.81 -8.70
N LEU A 22 -8.27 0.96 -8.27
CA LEU A 22 -8.79 0.24 -7.11
C LEU A 22 -8.79 -1.28 -7.31
N ALA A 23 -9.08 -1.77 -8.52
CA ALA A 23 -9.03 -3.20 -8.83
C ALA A 23 -7.60 -3.76 -8.76
N ILE A 24 -6.62 -3.05 -9.33
CA ILE A 24 -5.20 -3.45 -9.30
C ILE A 24 -4.68 -3.45 -7.85
N ILE A 25 -4.96 -2.39 -7.10
CA ILE A 25 -4.61 -2.30 -5.68
C ILE A 25 -5.29 -3.43 -4.91
N GLY A 26 -6.57 -3.69 -5.13
CA GLY A 26 -7.30 -4.79 -4.50
C GLY A 26 -6.68 -6.16 -4.81
N TRP A 27 -6.15 -6.37 -6.01
CA TRP A 27 -5.45 -7.60 -6.37
C TRP A 27 -4.09 -7.72 -5.66
N ILE A 28 -3.30 -6.65 -5.62
CA ILE A 28 -2.02 -6.61 -4.89
C ILE A 28 -2.25 -6.85 -3.39
N LEU A 29 -3.30 -6.25 -2.84
CA LEU A 29 -3.68 -6.35 -1.43
C LEU A 29 -4.57 -7.57 -1.13
N ARG A 30 -4.87 -8.42 -2.11
CA ARG A 30 -5.71 -9.61 -1.93
C ARG A 30 -5.26 -10.51 -0.76
N PRO A 31 -3.95 -10.72 -0.50
CA PRO A 31 -3.52 -11.50 0.67
C PRO A 31 -3.94 -10.87 2.00
N LEU A 32 -4.01 -9.54 2.08
CA LEU A 32 -4.45 -8.79 3.25
C LEU A 32 -5.99 -8.79 3.37
N LEU A 33 -6.70 -8.64 2.25
CA LEU A 33 -8.16 -8.64 2.23
C LEU A 33 -8.74 -10.02 2.55
N ASN A 34 -8.09 -11.10 2.14
CA ASN A 34 -8.55 -12.46 2.44
C ASN A 34 -8.44 -12.82 3.94
N THR A 35 -7.69 -12.04 4.74
CA THR A 35 -7.65 -12.19 6.20
C THR A 35 -8.82 -11.51 6.93
N ASP A 36 -9.62 -10.68 6.25
CA ASP A 36 -10.71 -9.87 6.84
C ASP A 36 -11.84 -10.72 7.46
N GLY A 37 -11.99 -12.00 7.08
CA GLY A 37 -13.10 -12.84 7.53
C GLY A 37 -13.00 -13.38 8.96
N ARG A 38 -11.82 -13.38 9.59
CA ARG A 38 -11.64 -14.03 10.92
C ARG A 38 -11.50 -13.06 12.08
N TYR A 39 -11.24 -11.77 11.83
CA TYR A 39 -10.82 -10.86 12.89
C TYR A 39 -11.15 -9.38 12.62
N ALA A 40 -12.43 -9.04 12.47
CA ALA A 40 -12.88 -7.64 12.48
C ALA A 40 -12.67 -7.02 13.88
N GLY A 41 -11.47 -6.50 14.14
CA GLY A 41 -11.12 -5.75 15.35
C GLY A 41 -11.18 -4.24 15.14
N VAL A 42 -11.17 -3.48 16.24
CA VAL A 42 -11.07 -2.01 16.27
C VAL A 42 -9.79 -1.55 15.54
N ASP A 43 -9.76 -0.37 14.93
CA ASP A 43 -8.55 0.19 14.33
C ASP A 43 -7.49 0.46 15.41
N HIS A 44 -6.27 -0.07 15.26
CA HIS A 44 -5.18 0.11 16.23
C HIS A 44 -4.09 0.99 15.63
N TYR A 45 -3.84 2.12 16.28
CA TYR A 45 -2.80 3.07 15.91
C TYR A 45 -1.55 2.82 16.77
N THR A 46 -0.40 2.74 16.11
CA THR A 46 0.91 2.61 16.76
C THR A 46 1.71 3.89 16.59
N LEU A 47 2.68 4.13 17.48
CA LEU A 47 3.60 5.26 17.37
C LEU A 47 4.35 5.26 16.02
N SER A 48 4.68 4.09 15.49
CA SER A 48 5.29 3.95 14.16
C SER A 48 4.40 4.46 13.02
N ASP A 49 3.08 4.35 13.15
CA ASP A 49 2.16 4.85 12.13
C ASP A 49 2.14 6.38 12.11
N ILE A 50 2.17 7.01 13.29
CA ILE A 50 2.24 8.46 13.41
C ILE A 50 3.58 8.98 12.87
N ALA A 51 4.69 8.34 13.22
CA ALA A 51 6.01 8.68 12.69
C ALA A 51 6.05 8.57 11.15
N CYS A 52 5.39 7.55 10.59
CA CYS A 52 5.27 7.37 9.14
C CYS A 52 4.46 8.50 8.48
N LEU A 53 3.36 8.95 9.10
CA LEU A 53 2.59 10.09 8.61
C LEU A 53 3.45 11.37 8.61
N THR A 54 4.15 11.65 9.71
CA THR A 54 5.03 12.81 9.81
C THR A 54 6.11 12.78 8.73
N PHE A 55 6.70 11.60 8.49
CA PHE A 55 7.69 11.41 7.43
C PHE A 55 7.09 11.66 6.03
N LEU A 56 5.92 11.10 5.71
CA LEU A 56 5.29 11.28 4.40
C LEU A 56 4.92 12.75 4.12
N VAL A 57 4.43 13.45 5.14
CA VAL A 57 4.12 14.89 5.05
C VAL A 57 5.40 15.70 4.88
N ALA A 58 6.43 15.45 5.69
CA ALA A 58 7.72 16.12 5.57
C ALA A 58 8.38 15.88 4.20
N PHE A 59 8.31 14.65 3.71
CA PHE A 59 8.79 14.28 2.39
C PHE A 59 8.07 15.05 1.28
N SER A 60 6.73 15.14 1.34
CA SER A 60 5.94 15.92 0.37
C SER A 60 6.30 17.41 0.39
N ILE A 61 6.49 17.99 1.58
CA ILE A 61 6.95 19.38 1.75
C ILE A 61 8.33 19.57 1.10
N THR A 62 9.29 18.71 1.42
CA THR A 62 10.66 18.79 0.89
C THR A 62 10.68 18.64 -0.63
N LEU A 63 9.97 17.65 -1.16
CA LEU A 63 9.92 17.38 -2.60
C LEU A 63 9.30 18.54 -3.38
N THR A 64 8.29 19.20 -2.81
CA THR A 64 7.67 20.37 -3.46
C THR A 64 8.58 21.60 -3.44
N ARG A 65 9.49 21.69 -2.45
CA ARG A 65 10.49 22.77 -2.37
C ARG A 65 11.65 22.57 -3.35
N THR A 66 12.00 21.33 -3.70
CA THR A 66 13.10 21.04 -4.63
C THR A 66 12.71 21.24 -6.09
N ILE A 67 11.43 21.23 -6.43
CA ILE A 67 10.99 21.48 -7.81
C ILE A 67 10.87 23.00 -8.02
N GLU A 68 11.63 23.52 -8.98
CA GLU A 68 11.52 24.90 -9.45
C GLU A 68 10.26 25.04 -10.32
N VAL A 69 9.17 25.46 -9.69
CA VAL A 69 7.88 25.72 -10.36
C VAL A 69 7.35 27.07 -9.90
N GLU A 70 6.50 27.67 -10.73
CA GLU A 70 5.74 28.87 -10.42
C GLU A 70 5.02 28.76 -9.06
N SER A 71 4.98 29.86 -8.30
CA SER A 71 4.55 29.88 -6.90
C SER A 71 3.13 29.35 -6.67
N GLY A 72 2.22 29.59 -7.62
CA GLY A 72 0.85 29.07 -7.59
C GLY A 72 0.80 27.54 -7.75
N LEU A 73 1.54 27.01 -8.71
CA LEU A 73 1.64 25.55 -8.94
C LEU A 73 2.33 24.84 -7.78
N ARG A 74 3.35 25.47 -7.18
CA ARG A 74 4.06 24.94 -6.01
C ARG A 74 3.11 24.77 -4.82
N THR A 75 2.23 25.76 -4.58
CA THR A 75 1.27 25.69 -3.47
C THR A 75 0.20 24.63 -3.70
N ALA A 76 -0.34 24.55 -4.93
CA ALA A 76 -1.29 23.50 -5.29
C ALA A 76 -0.67 22.10 -5.20
N GLY A 77 0.57 21.93 -5.69
CA GLY A 77 1.33 20.68 -5.59
C GLY A 77 1.59 20.26 -4.15
N LEU A 78 1.91 21.22 -3.26
CA LEU A 78 2.10 20.95 -1.85
C LEU A 78 0.83 20.42 -1.18
N LEU A 79 -0.30 21.10 -1.40
CA LEU A 79 -1.60 20.70 -0.85
C LEU A 79 -2.00 19.31 -1.34
N LEU A 80 -1.83 19.03 -2.63
CA LEU A 80 -2.09 17.72 -3.22
C LEU A 80 -1.17 16.63 -2.64
N GLY A 81 0.13 16.91 -2.48
CA GLY A 81 1.09 15.97 -1.92
C GLY A 81 0.79 15.62 -0.46
N VAL A 82 0.44 16.63 0.36
CA VAL A 82 0.03 16.42 1.75
C VAL A 82 -1.29 15.65 1.83
N ALA A 83 -2.29 16.00 1.03
CA ALA A 83 -3.57 15.29 0.97
C ALA A 83 -3.37 13.81 0.56
N ALA A 84 -2.57 13.56 -0.47
CA ALA A 84 -2.25 12.20 -0.92
C ALA A 84 -1.54 11.39 0.18
N SER A 85 -0.60 12.02 0.91
CA SER A 85 0.09 11.39 2.04
C SER A 85 -0.86 10.97 3.15
N ILE A 86 -1.81 11.84 3.51
CA ILE A 86 -2.82 11.55 4.55
C ILE A 86 -3.73 10.41 4.11
N VAL A 87 -4.23 10.44 2.87
CA VAL A 87 -5.12 9.40 2.33
C VAL A 87 -4.39 8.05 2.27
N LEU A 88 -3.15 8.04 1.79
CA LEU A 88 -2.33 6.84 1.71
C LEU A 88 -2.04 6.26 3.10
N TRP A 89 -1.67 7.11 4.04
CA TRP A 89 -1.46 6.71 5.43
C TRP A 89 -2.74 6.11 6.04
N TRP A 90 -3.86 6.83 5.94
CA TRP A 90 -5.14 6.41 6.51
C TRP A 90 -5.61 5.07 5.97
N GLY A 91 -5.58 4.91 4.64
CA GLY A 91 -5.92 3.64 4.00
C GLY A 91 -5.01 2.51 4.45
N SER A 92 -3.71 2.78 4.55
CA SER A 92 -2.72 1.77 4.96
C SER A 92 -2.88 1.32 6.40
N VAL A 93 -3.09 2.26 7.33
CA VAL A 93 -3.32 1.95 8.75
C VAL A 93 -4.55 1.07 8.92
N ARG A 94 -5.65 1.39 8.22
CA ARG A 94 -6.88 0.60 8.29
C ARG A 94 -6.68 -0.82 7.78
N VAL A 95 -6.03 -0.98 6.62
CA VAL A 95 -5.72 -2.30 6.06
C VAL A 95 -4.86 -3.11 7.03
N LEU A 96 -3.78 -2.51 7.55
CA LEU A 96 -2.87 -3.19 8.48
C LEU A 96 -3.52 -3.54 9.82
N SER A 97 -4.41 -2.68 10.33
CA SER A 97 -5.14 -2.89 11.57
C SER A 97 -6.11 -4.06 11.46
N ARG A 98 -6.87 -4.13 10.36
CA ARG A 98 -7.75 -5.28 10.07
C ARG A 98 -6.99 -6.58 9.93
N CYS A 99 -5.79 -6.51 9.33
CA CYS A 99 -4.90 -7.66 9.20
C CYS A 99 -4.14 -8.02 10.49
N LYS A 100 -4.34 -7.26 11.59
CA LYS A 100 -3.65 -7.43 12.88
C LYS A 100 -2.13 -7.50 12.75
N VAL A 101 -1.56 -6.70 11.85
CA VAL A 101 -0.10 -6.56 11.71
C VAL A 101 0.40 -5.72 12.87
N GLY A 102 1.02 -6.38 13.85
CA GLY A 102 1.46 -5.75 15.10
C GLY A 102 2.92 -5.29 15.05
N ARG A 103 3.74 -5.87 14.18
CA ARG A 103 5.17 -5.53 14.11
C ARG A 103 5.40 -4.16 13.46
N PRO A 104 6.04 -3.21 14.15
CA PRO A 104 6.19 -1.83 13.67
C PRO A 104 6.96 -1.76 12.35
N LEU A 105 8.04 -2.53 12.21
CA LEU A 105 8.85 -2.55 10.99
C LEU A 105 8.03 -2.95 9.74
N LYS A 106 7.11 -3.91 9.88
CA LYS A 106 6.27 -4.37 8.76
C LYS A 106 5.22 -3.34 8.39
N ARG A 107 4.65 -2.65 9.38
CA ARG A 107 3.69 -1.55 9.15
C ARG A 107 4.38 -0.41 8.39
N VAL A 108 5.58 -0.03 8.82
CA VAL A 108 6.40 0.99 8.14
C VAL A 108 6.75 0.55 6.72
N LEU A 109 7.22 -0.68 6.52
CA LEU A 109 7.52 -1.22 5.18
C LEU A 109 6.29 -1.19 4.27
N PHE A 110 5.11 -1.54 4.79
CA PHE A 110 3.88 -1.47 4.03
C PHE A 110 3.54 -0.02 3.64
N MET A 111 3.57 0.92 4.59
CA MET A 111 3.20 2.31 4.35
C MET A 111 4.17 3.09 3.46
N LEU A 112 5.47 2.79 3.54
CA LEU A 112 6.49 3.51 2.78
C LEU A 112 6.86 2.85 1.45
N VAL A 113 6.62 1.55 1.31
CA VAL A 113 7.03 0.79 0.11
C VAL A 113 5.84 0.18 -0.58
N VAL A 114 5.08 -0.70 0.09
CA VAL A 114 4.02 -1.47 -0.58
C VAL A 114 2.89 -0.56 -1.07
N ALA A 115 2.33 0.27 -0.19
CA ALA A 115 1.21 1.13 -0.52
C ALA A 115 1.58 2.18 -1.59
N PRO A 116 2.68 2.96 -1.46
CA PRO A 116 3.07 3.93 -2.48
C PRO A 116 3.38 3.28 -3.82
N ILE A 117 4.20 2.22 -3.85
CA ILE A 117 4.57 1.57 -5.11
C ILE A 117 3.34 0.92 -5.75
N SER A 118 2.41 0.34 -4.97
CA SER A 118 1.17 -0.19 -5.53
C SER A 118 0.32 0.87 -6.22
N LEU A 119 0.22 2.07 -5.61
CA LEU A 119 -0.52 3.20 -6.17
C LEU A 119 0.16 3.74 -7.43
N PHE A 120 1.48 3.97 -7.39
CA PHE A 120 2.25 4.41 -8.56
C PHE A 120 2.18 3.40 -9.69
N THR A 121 2.34 2.11 -9.40
CA THR A 121 2.27 1.05 -10.42
C THR A 121 0.88 0.98 -11.05
N ALA A 122 -0.18 1.07 -10.24
CA ALA A 122 -1.54 1.11 -10.76
C ALA A 122 -1.79 2.31 -11.67
N VAL A 123 -1.30 3.50 -11.29
CA VAL A 123 -1.37 4.70 -12.13
C VAL A 123 -0.57 4.53 -13.43
N ILE A 124 0.67 4.01 -13.35
CA ILE A 124 1.55 3.82 -14.51
C ILE A 124 0.95 2.82 -15.50
N ILE A 125 0.41 1.69 -15.04
CA ILE A 125 -0.23 0.67 -15.89
C ILE A 125 -1.32 1.29 -16.76
N ILE A 126 -2.04 2.28 -16.23
CA ILE A 126 -3.15 2.92 -16.96
C ILE A 126 -2.65 4.12 -17.77
N ALA A 127 -1.79 4.96 -17.20
CA ALA A 127 -1.32 6.19 -17.84
C ALA A 127 -0.37 5.91 -19.02
N ALA A 128 0.51 4.92 -18.92
CA ALA A 128 1.49 4.59 -19.96
C ALA A 128 0.87 4.22 -21.31
N PRO A 129 -0.13 3.31 -21.41
CA PRO A 129 -0.79 3.02 -22.68
C PRO A 129 -1.60 4.21 -23.21
N PHE A 130 -2.13 5.09 -22.34
CA PHE A 130 -2.79 6.32 -22.79
C PHE A 130 -1.81 7.31 -23.42
N ALA A 131 -0.67 7.53 -22.78
CA ALA A 131 0.40 8.36 -23.35
C ALA A 131 0.92 7.78 -24.67
N GLY A 132 1.17 6.46 -24.71
CA GLY A 132 1.62 5.77 -25.92
C GLY A 132 0.58 5.79 -27.04
N LEU A 133 -0.72 5.73 -26.73
CA LEU A 133 -1.79 5.86 -27.72
C LEU A 133 -1.84 7.28 -28.30
N LEU A 134 -1.72 8.31 -27.47
CA LEU A 134 -1.69 9.71 -27.93
C LEU A 134 -0.50 9.97 -28.85
N GLU A 135 0.70 9.51 -28.47
CA GLU A 135 1.90 9.62 -29.31
C GLU A 135 1.78 8.77 -30.59
N TYR A 136 1.15 7.60 -30.53
CA TYR A 136 0.90 6.76 -31.70
C TYR A 136 -0.04 7.44 -32.69
N VAL A 137 -1.14 8.05 -32.23
CA VAL A 137 -2.06 8.81 -33.07
C VAL A 137 -1.35 10.00 -33.72
N GLN A 138 -0.51 10.72 -32.97
CA GLN A 138 0.23 11.88 -33.48
C GLN A 138 1.32 11.47 -34.49
N SER A 139 2.05 10.39 -34.24
CA SER A 139 3.03 9.81 -35.18
C SER A 139 2.38 9.16 -36.41
N SER A 140 1.07 8.89 -36.35
CA SER A 140 0.34 8.34 -37.49
C SER A 140 0.29 9.33 -38.66
N TYR A 141 0.27 10.63 -38.34
CA TYR A 141 0.30 11.73 -39.31
C TYR A 141 1.69 11.99 -39.91
N SER A 142 2.78 11.64 -39.21
CA SER A 142 4.15 11.91 -39.67
C SER A 142 4.79 10.77 -40.48
N GLY A 143 4.15 9.60 -40.56
CA GLY A 143 4.62 8.47 -41.37
C GLY A 143 5.88 7.75 -40.86
N ASP A 144 6.37 8.08 -39.66
CA ASP A 144 7.65 7.58 -39.16
C ASP A 144 7.51 6.22 -38.46
N LEU A 145 7.85 5.15 -39.19
CA LEU A 145 7.67 3.75 -38.78
C LEU A 145 8.59 3.36 -37.61
N LEU A 146 9.78 3.98 -37.51
CA LEU A 146 10.76 3.72 -36.46
C LEU A 146 10.31 4.30 -35.11
N LEU A 147 9.67 5.48 -35.13
CA LEU A 147 9.11 6.10 -33.94
C LEU A 147 7.98 5.24 -33.35
N ARG A 148 7.08 4.71 -34.19
CA ARG A 148 5.99 3.82 -33.77
C ARG A 148 6.52 2.57 -33.08
N PHE A 149 7.56 1.94 -33.65
CA PHE A 149 8.19 0.77 -33.05
C PHE A 149 8.78 1.06 -31.66
N LYS A 150 9.45 2.21 -31.50
CA LYS A 150 9.99 2.65 -30.19
C LYS A 150 8.88 2.86 -29.16
N ILE A 151 7.80 3.56 -29.52
CA ILE A 151 6.66 3.81 -28.63
C ILE A 151 6.05 2.47 -28.19
N SER A 152 5.80 1.55 -29.13
CA SER A 152 5.26 0.22 -28.81
C SER A 152 6.17 -0.54 -27.85
N LEU A 153 7.49 -0.50 -28.05
CA LEU A 153 8.45 -1.22 -27.21
C LEU A 153 8.50 -0.63 -25.79
N VAL A 154 8.42 0.70 -25.65
CA VAL A 154 8.33 1.38 -24.34
C VAL A 154 7.03 1.04 -23.62
N VAL A 155 5.89 1.06 -24.32
CA VAL A 155 4.59 0.70 -23.72
C VAL A 155 4.60 -0.76 -23.25
N ILE A 156 5.04 -1.69 -24.10
CA ILE A 156 5.13 -3.12 -23.75
C ILE A 156 6.10 -3.34 -22.59
N GLY A 157 7.27 -2.71 -22.63
CA GLY A 157 8.26 -2.79 -21.54
C GLY A 157 7.71 -2.27 -20.22
N THR A 158 6.97 -1.17 -20.24
CA THR A 158 6.34 -0.59 -19.05
C THR A 158 5.25 -1.51 -18.50
N TRP A 159 4.46 -2.14 -19.36
CA TRP A 159 3.46 -3.14 -18.96
C TRP A 159 4.09 -4.37 -18.31
N LEU A 160 5.11 -4.95 -18.94
CA LEU A 160 5.81 -6.12 -18.42
C LEU A 160 6.51 -5.80 -17.09
N GLY A 161 7.21 -4.66 -17.01
CA GLY A 161 7.84 -4.20 -15.78
C GLY A 161 6.83 -4.00 -14.66
N SER A 162 5.70 -3.35 -14.95
CA SER A 162 4.63 -3.13 -13.98
C SER A 162 3.99 -4.44 -13.51
N ALA A 163 3.82 -5.42 -14.39
CA ALA A 163 3.31 -6.74 -14.02
C ALA A 163 4.26 -7.47 -13.05
N VAL A 164 5.57 -7.38 -13.28
CA VAL A 164 6.60 -7.93 -12.38
C VAL A 164 6.54 -7.22 -11.01
N ILE A 165 6.44 -5.89 -11.00
CA ILE A 165 6.30 -5.11 -9.75
C ILE A 165 5.03 -5.53 -9.00
N CYS A 166 3.88 -5.61 -9.67
CA CYS A 166 2.63 -6.09 -9.07
C CYS A 166 2.78 -7.48 -8.44
N PHE A 167 3.46 -8.40 -9.13
CA PHE A 167 3.72 -9.75 -8.61
C PHE A 167 4.60 -9.71 -7.35
N LEU A 168 5.69 -8.93 -7.36
CA LEU A 168 6.58 -8.77 -6.22
C LEU A 168 5.87 -8.11 -5.03
N LEU A 169 5.05 -7.09 -5.27
CA LEU A 169 4.26 -6.43 -4.23
C LEU A 169 3.23 -7.37 -3.61
N ASN A 170 2.55 -8.18 -4.42
CA ASN A 170 1.62 -9.20 -3.93
C ASN A 170 2.35 -10.22 -3.03
N ARG A 171 3.53 -10.69 -3.46
CA ARG A 171 4.38 -11.58 -2.65
C ARG A 171 4.82 -10.93 -1.33
N LEU A 172 5.20 -9.66 -1.38
CA LEU A 172 5.62 -8.91 -0.20
C LEU A 172 4.45 -8.68 0.77
N ALA A 173 3.27 -8.32 0.25
CA ALA A 173 2.04 -8.20 1.04
C ALA A 173 1.67 -9.54 1.72
N ALA A 174 1.75 -10.65 0.99
CA ALA A 174 1.51 -11.98 1.57
C ALA A 174 2.54 -12.34 2.66
N TRP A 175 3.81 -11.97 2.48
CA TRP A 175 4.85 -12.20 3.48
C TRP A 175 4.62 -11.39 4.77
N ILE A 176 4.20 -10.13 4.65
CA ILE A 176 3.87 -9.26 5.79
C ILE A 176 2.79 -9.92 6.67
N VAL A 177 1.76 -10.49 6.05
CA VAL A 177 0.64 -11.16 6.74
C VAL A 177 1.08 -12.49 7.38
N ARG A 178 1.65 -13.42 6.61
CA ARG A 178 1.95 -14.79 7.08
C ARG A 178 2.92 -14.83 8.25
N SER A 179 3.88 -13.92 8.28
CA SER A 179 4.93 -13.92 9.30
C SER A 179 4.45 -13.44 10.67
N ASP A 180 3.28 -12.80 10.77
CA ASP A 180 2.65 -12.47 12.08
C ASP A 180 1.74 -13.60 12.58
N GLU A 181 1.09 -14.33 11.68
CA GLU A 181 0.29 -15.53 12.00
C GLU A 181 1.18 -16.63 12.60
N TYR A 182 2.38 -16.83 12.04
CA TYR A 182 3.36 -17.77 12.58
C TYR A 182 3.81 -17.41 14.01
N SER A 183 4.01 -16.12 14.32
CA SER A 183 4.36 -15.72 15.70
C SER A 183 3.21 -15.86 16.70
N LYS A 184 1.96 -15.77 16.25
CA LYS A 184 0.79 -16.03 17.13
C LYS A 184 0.67 -17.52 17.44
N LEU A 185 0.93 -18.39 16.47
CA LEU A 185 0.94 -19.84 16.66
C LEU A 185 2.10 -20.30 17.56
N VAL A 186 3.30 -19.75 17.37
CA VAL A 186 4.46 -20.03 18.24
C VAL A 186 4.27 -19.46 19.65
N GLY A 187 3.66 -18.27 19.78
CA GLY A 187 3.35 -17.67 21.08
C GLY A 187 2.23 -18.38 21.86
N GLN A 188 1.33 -19.09 21.18
CA GLN A 188 0.30 -19.93 21.82
C GLN A 188 0.81 -21.31 22.25
N GLN A 189 1.98 -21.76 21.78
CA GLN A 189 2.52 -23.09 22.11
C GLN A 189 3.37 -23.16 23.38
N THR A 190 3.53 -22.08 24.16
CA THR A 190 4.05 -22.19 25.53
C THR A 190 3.26 -21.24 26.45
N PRO A 191 2.38 -21.79 27.28
CA PRO A 191 2.86 -22.36 28.54
C PRO A 191 2.89 -23.88 28.41
N ILE A 192 4.09 -24.46 28.46
CA ILE A 192 4.21 -25.82 28.96
C ILE A 192 3.50 -25.79 30.31
N LYS A 193 2.36 -26.47 30.40
CA LYS A 193 1.67 -26.76 31.65
C LYS A 193 2.72 -27.36 32.59
N PHE A 194 3.27 -26.55 33.49
CA PHE A 194 3.99 -27.06 34.66
C PHE A 194 3.04 -27.90 35.54
N GLU A 195 1.73 -27.86 35.31
CA GLU A 195 0.75 -28.82 35.83
C GLU A 195 0.97 -30.26 35.35
N ALA A 196 1.54 -30.50 34.17
CA ALA A 196 1.78 -31.86 33.66
C ALA A 196 3.05 -32.51 34.25
N LEU A 197 3.90 -31.73 34.93
CA LEU A 197 5.12 -32.23 35.58
C LEU A 197 4.94 -32.56 37.07
N GLY A 198 3.72 -32.47 37.61
CA GLY A 198 3.42 -32.97 38.97
C GLY A 198 4.26 -32.34 40.08
N LEU A 199 4.93 -31.21 39.83
CA LEU A 199 5.64 -30.44 40.86
C LEU A 199 4.63 -29.62 41.64
N LYS A 200 3.87 -30.35 42.47
CA LYS A 200 3.04 -29.83 43.54
C LYS A 200 3.92 -28.91 44.38
N ARG A 201 3.65 -27.60 44.32
CA ARG A 201 4.29 -26.59 45.15
C ARG A 201 4.03 -26.98 46.61
N ARG A 202 5.02 -27.62 47.23
CA ARG A 202 5.00 -28.04 48.62
C ARG A 202 5.29 -26.79 49.45
N SER A 203 4.32 -25.89 49.61
CA SER A 203 4.43 -24.69 50.45
C SER A 203 3.54 -24.68 51.68
N ASP A 204 2.72 -25.72 51.89
CA ASP A 204 1.73 -25.74 52.99
C ASP A 204 2.08 -26.80 54.04
N ALA A 205 3.35 -26.84 54.46
CA ALA A 205 3.81 -27.71 55.55
C ALA A 205 4.86 -27.00 56.43
N SER A 206 4.41 -25.95 57.10
CA SER A 206 4.90 -25.50 58.41
C SER A 206 3.63 -24.95 59.07
N ALA A 207 2.88 -25.75 59.85
CA ALA A 207 3.15 -26.06 61.25
C ALA A 207 3.63 -24.77 61.94
N ARG A 208 2.83 -24.03 62.72
CA ARG A 208 1.97 -24.50 63.83
C ARG A 208 2.72 -25.54 64.65
N ASP A 209 3.66 -25.07 65.41
CA ASP A 209 3.70 -25.19 66.87
C ASP A 209 4.91 -24.40 67.34
N ASP A 210 4.70 -23.46 68.25
CA ASP A 210 5.54 -23.23 69.43
C ASP A 210 4.88 -22.11 70.25
N ASP A 211 4.63 -22.47 71.52
CA ASP A 211 4.17 -21.65 72.64
C ASP A 211 5.09 -20.45 72.94
#